data_AF-A0A2I5N2X8-F1
#
_entry.id   AF-A0A2I5N2X8-F1
#
_cell.length_a   1.000
_cell.length_b   1.000
_cell.length_c   1.000
_cell.angle_alpha   90.00
_cell.angle_beta   90.00
_cell.angle_gamma   90.00
#
_symmetry.space_group_name_H-M   'P 1'
#
loop_
_entity.id
_entity.type
_entity.pdbx_description
1 polymer ?
#
loop_
_entity_poly.entity_id
_entity_poly.type
_entity_poly.pdbx_seq_one_letter_code
_entity_poly.pdbx_strand_id
1 'polypeptide(L)'
;MIYKINVDGNEIEYGALVEKSSFTEKEWSAIYAEVVKQNQPVVYEQKKDDTDYINAFGALISLEERYEALLDLLPQEEFSYAGAHPKWVADAVEESTLDKETTKEDVASLLEQCETLEDLKEGLVDYFELEELT
;
A
#
# COMPACT_ATOMS: atom_id res chain seq x y z
N MET A 1 -13.68 8.75 0.92
CA MET A 1 -15.17 8.75 0.95
C MET A 1 -15.68 7.43 1.55
N ILE A 2 -16.93 7.37 2.04
CA ILE A 2 -17.58 6.12 2.45
C ILE A 2 -18.79 5.87 1.56
N TYR A 3 -18.85 4.70 0.95
CA TYR A 3 -19.92 4.24 0.08
C TYR A 3 -20.76 3.21 0.82
N LYS A 4 -22.08 3.35 0.74
CA LYS A 4 -23.02 2.40 1.34
C LYS A 4 -23.80 1.72 0.22
N ILE A 5 -23.72 0.40 0.16
CA ILE A 5 -24.35 -0.41 -0.88
C ILE A 5 -25.13 -1.55 -0.22
N ASN A 6 -26.26 -1.94 -0.79
CA ASN A 6 -26.97 -3.15 -0.39
C ASN A 6 -26.85 -4.22 -1.48
N VAL A 7 -26.32 -5.39 -1.12
CA VAL A 7 -26.18 -6.54 -2.02
C VAL A 7 -26.86 -7.73 -1.36
N ASP A 8 -27.91 -8.24 -2.00
CA ASP A 8 -28.70 -9.39 -1.52
C ASP A 8 -29.23 -9.26 -0.07
N GLY A 9 -29.59 -8.03 0.32
CA GLY A 9 -30.09 -7.74 1.67
C GLY A 9 -28.99 -7.46 2.70
N ASN A 10 -27.71 -7.61 2.33
CA ASN A 10 -26.58 -7.26 3.18
C ASN A 10 -26.12 -5.82 2.90
N GLU A 11 -26.03 -5.01 3.94
CA GLU A 11 -25.42 -3.68 3.85
C GLU A 11 -23.90 -3.79 3.89
N ILE A 12 -23.25 -3.12 2.94
CA ILE A 12 -21.80 -3.05 2.80
C ILE A 12 -21.42 -1.58 2.91
N GLU A 13 -20.55 -1.28 3.86
CA GLU A 13 -19.83 -0.02 3.91
C GLU A 13 -18.44 -0.22 3.34
N TYR A 14 -18.14 0.51 2.27
CA TYR A 14 -16.84 0.48 1.59
C TYR A 14 -16.18 1.85 1.70
N GLY A 15 -14.88 1.87 1.94
CA GLY A 15 -14.09 3.09 2.00
C GLY A 15 -12.62 2.79 1.72
N ALA A 16 -11.82 3.84 1.51
CA ALA A 16 -10.42 3.71 1.18
C ALA A 16 -9.63 2.83 2.19
N LEU A 17 -9.87 3.01 3.49
CA LEU A 17 -9.14 2.29 4.54
C LEU A 17 -9.88 1.05 5.06
N VAL A 18 -10.83 0.50 4.29
CA VAL A 18 -11.56 -0.69 4.74
C VAL A 18 -10.62 -1.90 4.82
N GLU A 19 -10.58 -2.57 5.97
CA GLU A 19 -9.70 -3.73 6.19
C GLU A 19 -10.26 -5.02 5.57
N LYS A 20 -11.59 -5.08 5.41
CA LYS A 20 -12.25 -6.21 4.75
C LYS A 20 -11.95 -6.16 3.24
N SER A 21 -11.12 -7.09 2.76
CA SER A 21 -10.75 -7.21 1.35
C SER A 21 -11.43 -8.36 0.61
N SER A 22 -12.08 -9.28 1.36
CA SER A 22 -12.78 -10.44 0.80
C SER A 22 -14.22 -10.08 0.42
N PHE A 23 -14.38 -9.41 -0.72
CA PHE A 23 -15.68 -9.24 -1.38
C PHE A 23 -15.78 -10.20 -2.57
N THR A 24 -16.99 -10.70 -2.80
CA THR A 24 -17.33 -11.48 -4.00
C THR A 24 -17.31 -10.58 -5.24
N GLU A 25 -17.22 -11.17 -6.44
CA GLU A 25 -17.28 -10.41 -7.69
C GLU A 25 -18.54 -9.54 -7.81
N LYS A 26 -19.68 -10.05 -7.32
CA LYS A 26 -20.95 -9.32 -7.30
C LYS A 26 -20.90 -8.12 -6.36
N GLU A 27 -20.34 -8.30 -5.16
CA GLU A 27 -20.16 -7.20 -4.22
C GLU A 27 -19.17 -6.16 -4.76
N TRP A 28 -18.06 -6.59 -5.36
CA TRP A 28 -17.11 -5.68 -6.00
C TRP A 28 -17.74 -4.87 -7.12
N SER A 29 -18.50 -5.51 -8.00
CA SER A 29 -19.19 -4.79 -9.07
C SER A 29 -20.19 -3.76 -8.53
N ALA A 30 -20.93 -4.11 -7.47
CA ALA A 30 -21.86 -3.19 -6.83
C ALA A 30 -21.12 -2.02 -6.12
N ILE A 31 -19.99 -2.29 -5.47
CA ILE A 31 -19.12 -1.27 -4.88
C ILE A 31 -18.64 -0.31 -5.97
N TYR A 32 -18.05 -0.82 -7.07
CA TYR A 32 -17.52 0.01 -8.15
C TYR A 32 -18.60 0.83 -8.84
N ALA A 33 -19.80 0.27 -9.04
CA ALA A 33 -20.93 1.03 -9.56
C ALA A 33 -21.29 2.22 -8.66
N GLU A 34 -21.35 2.03 -7.34
CA GLU A 34 -21.65 3.12 -6.41
C GLU A 34 -20.51 4.16 -6.35
N VAL A 35 -19.25 3.70 -6.40
CA VAL A 35 -18.07 4.58 -6.49
C VAL A 35 -18.17 5.49 -7.71
N VAL A 36 -18.41 4.94 -8.91
CA VAL A 36 -18.54 5.74 -10.14
C VAL A 36 -19.75 6.66 -10.07
N LYS A 37 -20.88 6.19 -9.53
CA LYS A 37 -22.11 6.98 -9.41
C LYS A 37 -21.93 8.22 -8.54
N GLN A 38 -21.23 8.10 -7.42
CA GLN A 38 -21.03 9.25 -6.52
C GLN A 38 -19.93 10.20 -7.02
N ASN A 39 -18.87 9.70 -7.63
CA ASN A 39 -17.76 10.53 -8.10
C ASN A 39 -17.96 11.12 -9.50
N GLN A 40 -18.60 10.37 -10.39
CA GLN A 40 -18.77 10.69 -11.82
C GLN A 40 -20.19 10.38 -12.30
N PRO A 41 -21.23 11.05 -11.73
CA PRO A 41 -22.63 10.71 -11.97
C PRO A 41 -23.05 10.79 -13.44
N VAL A 42 -22.48 11.73 -14.20
CA VAL A 42 -22.76 11.88 -15.64
C VAL A 42 -22.24 10.68 -16.44
N VAL A 43 -21.03 10.22 -16.12
CA VAL A 43 -20.43 9.04 -16.76
C VAL A 43 -21.22 7.79 -16.38
N TYR A 44 -21.59 7.66 -15.10
CA TYR A 44 -22.42 6.56 -14.62
C TYR A 44 -23.72 6.46 -15.41
N GLU A 45 -24.50 7.54 -15.55
CA GLU A 45 -25.77 7.49 -16.28
C GLU A 45 -25.62 7.11 -17.76
N GLN A 46 -24.48 7.43 -18.38
CA GLN A 46 -24.19 7.08 -19.78
C GLN A 46 -23.67 5.65 -19.95
N LYS A 47 -23.08 5.06 -18.90
CA LYS A 47 -22.30 3.83 -18.98
C LYS A 47 -22.73 2.73 -18.01
N LYS A 48 -23.77 2.94 -17.18
CA LYS A 48 -24.22 2.00 -16.14
C LYS A 48 -24.56 0.59 -16.65
N ASP A 49 -24.94 0.47 -17.92
CA ASP A 49 -25.24 -0.82 -18.55
C ASP A 49 -24.00 -1.54 -19.10
N ASP A 50 -22.84 -0.86 -19.15
CA ASP A 50 -21.53 -1.40 -19.53
C ASP A 50 -20.76 -1.79 -18.26
N THR A 51 -21.04 -3.00 -17.77
CA THR A 51 -20.50 -3.49 -16.50
C THR A 51 -18.97 -3.55 -16.49
N ASP A 52 -18.34 -3.93 -17.59
CA ASP A 52 -16.87 -3.99 -17.68
C ASP A 52 -16.25 -2.60 -17.55
N TYR A 53 -16.83 -1.60 -18.23
CA TYR A 53 -16.39 -0.22 -18.11
C TYR A 53 -16.58 0.30 -16.68
N ILE A 54 -17.74 0.09 -16.07
CA ILE A 54 -18.03 0.55 -14.71
C ILE A 54 -17.11 -0.11 -13.69
N ASN A 55 -16.86 -1.41 -13.82
CA ASN A 55 -15.96 -2.13 -12.93
C ASN A 55 -14.53 -1.60 -13.05
N ALA A 56 -14.02 -1.43 -14.28
CA ALA A 56 -12.68 -0.91 -14.50
C ALA A 56 -12.53 0.52 -13.97
N PHE A 57 -13.48 1.40 -14.27
CA PHE A 57 -13.41 2.80 -13.86
C PHE A 57 -13.60 2.98 -12.35
N GLY A 58 -14.53 2.25 -11.74
CA GLY A 58 -14.73 2.27 -10.29
C GLY A 58 -13.54 1.70 -9.53
N ALA A 59 -12.86 0.68 -10.06
CA ALA A 59 -11.62 0.17 -9.49
C ALA A 59 -10.49 1.21 -9.53
N LEU A 60 -10.39 2.00 -10.60
CA LEU A 60 -9.40 3.09 -10.70
C LEU A 60 -9.67 4.21 -9.69
N ILE A 61 -10.92 4.66 -9.56
CA ILE A 61 -11.29 5.68 -8.57
C ILE A 61 -11.04 5.15 -7.15
N SER A 62 -11.44 3.92 -6.86
CA SER A 62 -11.18 3.25 -5.58
C SER A 62 -9.69 3.14 -5.27
N LEU A 63 -8.84 2.91 -6.28
CA LEU A 63 -7.39 2.88 -6.12
C LEU A 63 -6.84 4.27 -5.81
N GLU A 64 -7.27 5.30 -6.54
CA GLU A 64 -6.89 6.70 -6.29
C GLU A 64 -7.25 7.13 -4.87
N GLU A 65 -8.48 6.90 -4.42
CA GLU A 65 -8.91 7.24 -3.06
C GLU A 65 -8.11 6.49 -1.97
N ARG A 66 -7.68 5.26 -2.24
CA ARG A 66 -6.79 4.51 -1.34
C ARG A 66 -5.42 5.14 -1.25
N TYR A 67 -4.85 5.54 -2.38
CA TYR A 67 -3.58 6.25 -2.40
C TYR A 67 -3.65 7.57 -1.62
N GLU A 68 -4.66 8.40 -1.88
CA GLU A 68 -4.83 9.67 -1.17
C GLU A 68 -5.02 9.46 0.34
N ALA A 69 -5.85 8.49 0.76
CA ALA A 69 -6.05 8.20 2.18
C ALA A 69 -4.78 7.68 2.86
N LEU A 70 -3.95 6.91 2.15
CA LEU A 70 -2.65 6.46 2.67
C LEU A 70 -1.65 7.62 2.76
N LEU A 71 -1.64 8.53 1.78
CA LEU A 71 -0.81 9.73 1.82
C LEU A 71 -1.18 10.61 3.03
N ASP A 72 -2.47 10.81 3.30
CA ASP A 72 -2.92 11.57 4.48
C ASP A 72 -2.48 10.97 5.82
N LEU A 73 -2.23 9.65 5.88
CA LEU A 73 -1.75 8.97 7.08
C LEU A 73 -0.23 9.05 7.28
N LEU A 74 0.53 9.37 6.23
CA LEU A 74 1.96 9.58 6.38
C LEU A 74 2.20 10.81 7.28
N PRO A 75 3.30 10.85 8.05
CA PRO A 75 3.68 12.03 8.81
C PRO A 75 4.11 13.12 7.83
N GLN A 76 3.12 13.77 7.23
CA GLN A 76 3.32 14.79 6.22
C GLN A 76 4.24 15.87 6.78
N GLU A 77 4.19 16.24 8.07
CA GLU A 77 5.13 17.23 8.61
C GLU A 77 6.62 16.80 8.60
N GLU A 78 6.92 15.50 8.57
CA GLU A 78 8.30 14.98 8.45
C GLU A 78 8.77 14.89 6.99
N PHE A 79 7.83 14.78 6.02
CA PHE A 79 8.12 14.60 4.59
C PHE A 79 7.60 15.74 3.68
N SER A 80 6.86 16.70 4.23
CA SER A 80 6.22 17.83 3.54
C SER A 80 7.21 18.95 3.42
N TYR A 81 8.05 18.80 2.40
CA TYR A 81 8.17 19.91 1.49
C TYR A 81 7.17 19.65 0.37
N ALA A 82 6.16 20.50 0.22
CA ALA A 82 5.13 20.40 -0.81
C ALA A 82 5.76 20.03 -2.17
N GLY A 83 5.44 18.83 -2.69
CA GLY A 83 6.00 18.31 -3.95
C GLY A 83 6.84 17.02 -3.85
N ALA A 84 6.81 16.30 -2.73
CA ALA A 84 7.50 15.01 -2.63
C ALA A 84 6.92 14.00 -3.64
N HIS A 85 7.69 13.72 -4.69
CA HIS A 85 7.34 12.79 -5.77
C HIS A 85 7.06 11.39 -5.19
N PRO A 86 6.08 10.60 -5.69
CA PRO A 86 5.74 9.27 -5.16
C PRO A 86 6.94 8.31 -5.04
N LYS A 87 7.92 8.45 -5.93
CA LYS A 87 9.19 7.72 -5.83
C LYS A 87 9.97 8.03 -4.55
N TRP A 88 9.95 9.25 -4.07
CA TRP A 88 10.64 9.65 -2.85
C TRP A 88 10.02 9.06 -1.59
N VAL A 89 8.69 8.91 -1.57
CA VAL A 89 7.98 8.19 -0.50
C VAL A 89 8.32 6.71 -0.55
N ALA A 90 8.34 6.10 -1.75
CA ALA A 90 8.74 4.70 -1.92
C ALA A 90 10.19 4.46 -1.48
N ASP A 91 11.11 5.33 -1.90
CA ASP A 91 12.53 5.25 -1.54
C ASP A 91 12.73 5.46 -0.03
N ALA A 92 12.00 6.38 0.62
CA ALA A 92 12.06 6.58 2.07
C ALA A 92 11.44 5.41 2.86
N VAL A 93 10.39 4.78 2.33
CA VAL A 93 9.82 3.55 2.92
C VAL A 93 10.79 2.39 2.77
N GLU A 94 11.46 2.23 1.62
CA GLU A 94 12.52 1.25 1.39
C GLU A 94 13.72 1.49 2.32
N GLU A 95 14.16 2.74 2.50
CA GLU A 95 15.23 3.12 3.43
C GLU A 95 14.85 2.95 4.91
N SER A 96 13.56 2.97 5.26
CA SER A 96 13.07 2.80 6.64
C SER A 96 12.56 1.40 6.95
N THR A 97 12.30 0.55 5.95
CA THR A 97 11.97 -0.88 6.16
C THR A 97 13.19 -1.68 6.59
N LEU A 98 14.40 -1.20 6.28
CA LEU A 98 15.61 -1.56 7.00
C LEU A 98 15.71 -0.65 8.23
N ASP A 99 15.26 -1.11 9.40
CA ASP A 99 15.48 -0.40 10.65
C ASP A 99 16.98 -0.25 10.88
N LYS A 100 17.49 0.92 10.51
CA LYS A 100 18.91 1.25 10.46
C LYS A 100 19.54 1.21 11.86
N GLU A 101 18.79 1.51 12.91
CA GLU A 101 19.31 1.44 14.27
C GLU A 101 19.39 -0.01 14.73
N THR A 102 18.36 -0.82 14.50
CA THR A 102 18.40 -2.26 14.77
C THR A 102 19.53 -2.95 13.98
N THR A 103 19.65 -2.65 12.69
CA THR A 103 20.73 -3.20 11.84
C THR A 103 22.12 -2.79 12.33
N LYS A 104 22.29 -1.57 12.85
CA LYS A 104 23.57 -1.14 13.44
C LYS A 104 23.86 -1.88 14.74
N GLU A 105 22.86 -2.09 15.59
CA GLU A 105 23.01 -2.83 16.85
C GLU A 105 23.39 -4.29 16.59
N ASP A 106 22.76 -4.92 15.59
CA ASP A 106 23.06 -6.29 15.19
C ASP A 106 24.47 -6.42 14.61
N VAL A 107 24.88 -5.49 13.73
CA VAL A 107 26.25 -5.46 13.19
C VAL A 107 27.29 -5.14 14.27
N ALA A 108 26.98 -4.25 15.22
CA ALA A 108 27.85 -3.97 16.36
C ALA A 108 28.03 -5.21 17.25
N SER A 109 26.96 -5.98 17.46
CA SER A 109 27.01 -7.24 18.20
C SER A 109 27.86 -8.28 17.49
N LEU A 110 27.77 -8.39 16.15
CA LEU A 110 28.65 -9.25 15.35
C LEU A 110 30.12 -8.84 15.48
N LEU A 111 30.41 -7.53 15.45
CA LEU A 111 31.77 -7.01 15.63
C LEU A 111 32.37 -7.33 17.01
N GLU A 112 31.53 -7.43 18.05
CA GLU A 112 31.98 -7.80 19.40
C GLU A 112 32.15 -9.32 19.59
N GLN A 113 31.37 -10.13 18.87
CA GLN A 113 31.32 -11.59 19.03
C GLN A 113 32.32 -12.33 18.13
N CYS A 114 32.66 -11.78 16.96
CA CYS A 114 33.58 -12.40 16.03
C CYS A 114 35.04 -12.17 16.46
N GLU A 115 35.83 -13.25 16.52
CA GLU A 115 37.24 -13.19 16.94
C GLU A 115 38.18 -12.84 15.76
N THR A 116 37.76 -13.13 14.53
CA THR A 116 38.54 -12.87 13.31
C THR A 116 37.74 -12.14 12.24
N LEU A 117 38.46 -11.57 11.26
CA LEU A 117 37.85 -10.89 10.12
C LEU A 117 37.06 -11.85 9.23
N GLU A 118 37.49 -13.11 9.14
CA GLU A 118 36.81 -14.13 8.34
C GLU A 118 35.50 -14.57 9.01
N ASP A 119 35.49 -14.70 10.35
CA ASP A 119 34.24 -14.98 11.10
C ASP A 119 33.23 -13.83 10.96
N LEU A 120 33.71 -12.59 10.98
CA LEU A 120 32.87 -11.41 10.75
C LEU A 120 32.31 -11.40 9.32
N LYS A 121 33.14 -11.77 8.34
CA LYS A 121 32.72 -11.85 6.94
C LYS A 121 31.63 -12.91 6.76
N GLU A 122 31.82 -14.11 7.29
CA GLU A 122 30.81 -15.17 7.26
C GLU A 122 29.53 -14.74 7.98
N GLY A 123 29.64 -14.17 9.19
CA GLY A 123 28.49 -13.69 9.96
C GLY A 123 27.68 -12.60 9.27
N LEU A 124 28.33 -11.68 8.55
CA LEU A 124 27.65 -10.65 7.75
C LEU A 124 27.00 -11.22 6.48
N VAL A 125 27.63 -12.20 5.84
CA VAL A 125 27.05 -12.89 4.68
C VAL A 125 25.77 -13.61 5.07
N ASP A 126 25.79 -14.33 6.20
CA ASP A 126 24.61 -15.02 6.73
C ASP A 126 23.51 -14.06 7.19
N TYR A 127 23.87 -13.02 7.96
CA TYR A 127 22.90 -12.05 8.51
C TYR A 127 22.14 -11.28 7.42
N PHE A 128 22.80 -10.93 6.32
CA PHE A 128 22.18 -10.20 5.20
C PHE A 128 21.69 -11.12 4.07
N GLU A 129 21.75 -12.45 4.24
CA GLU A 129 21.42 -13.45 3.22
C GLU A 129 22.12 -13.18 1.86
N LEU A 130 23.39 -12.79 1.91
CA LEU A 130 24.16 -12.46 0.69
C LEU A 130 24.52 -13.75 -0.06
N GLU A 131 24.42 -13.73 -1.40
CA GLU A 131 25.03 -14.80 -2.21
C GLU A 131 26.53 -14.88 -1.89
N GLU A 132 27.06 -16.10 -1.68
CA GLU A 132 28.46 -16.32 -1.32
C GLU A 132 29.39 -15.49 -2.24
N LEU A 133 30.03 -14.47 -1.65
CA LEU A 133 30.97 -13.61 -2.34
C LEU A 133 32.25 -14.42 -2.61
N THR A 134 32.29 -15.08 -3.76
CA THR A 134 33.46 -15.78 -4.33
C THR A 134 34.65 -14.86 -4.55
#